data_AF-A0AAU9JA41-F1
#
_entry.id   AF-A0AAU9JA41-F1
#
_cell.length_a   1.000
_cell.length_b   1.000
_cell.length_c   1.000
_cell.angle_alpha   90.00
_cell.angle_beta   90.00
_cell.angle_gamma   90.00
#
_symmetry.space_group_name_H-M   'P 1'
#
loop_
_entity.id
_entity.type
_entity.pdbx_description
1 polymer ?
#
loop_
_entity_poly.entity_id
_entity_poly.type
_entity_poly.pdbx_seq_one_letter_code
_entity_poly.pdbx_strand_id
1 'polypeptide(L)'
;MSKYFFSVTINMYFLALLLSAASGATCPLWSCSTSLATGVCVEYQDSSTYLVNYNGCPSSAPYCNYESVLSWIPNAFSGYTWSCETTNTTDYWTVPSSSNYLACKPKYYNKNLASGSHPKECSTIGSTDSNCILKDGSYSECKCGLNGKAYCVPEPSSEAFSDYWTQCCTINCGHMDTFKHYLYWYLKMEYYVEYISGYSCTKIFTQFSDIDNLDYVGDGAIGLLMGLGAVILL
;
A
#
# COMPACT_ATOMS: atom_id res chain seq x y z
N MET A 1 -10.61 24.53 -76.69
CA MET A 1 -10.78 25.29 -75.43
C MET A 1 -12.03 24.73 -74.77
N SER A 2 -12.10 24.18 -73.57
CA SER A 2 -11.18 24.07 -72.44
C SER A 2 -11.56 22.77 -71.70
N LYS A 3 -10.57 22.01 -71.23
CA LYS A 3 -10.74 20.79 -70.43
C LYS A 3 -10.87 21.22 -68.96
N TYR A 4 -11.89 20.74 -68.24
CA TYR A 4 -11.95 20.86 -66.78
C TYR A 4 -11.89 19.47 -66.14
N PHE A 5 -10.73 19.20 -65.53
CA PHE A 5 -10.48 18.10 -64.61
C PHE A 5 -11.05 18.49 -63.23
N PHE A 6 -11.93 17.67 -62.66
CA PHE A 6 -12.27 17.76 -61.24
C PHE A 6 -11.32 16.85 -60.44
N SER A 7 -10.47 17.50 -59.65
CA SER A 7 -9.51 16.88 -58.74
C SER A 7 -10.23 16.37 -57.49
N VAL A 8 -10.18 15.07 -57.24
CA VAL A 8 -10.67 14.44 -56.01
C VAL A 8 -9.58 14.62 -54.94
N THR A 9 -9.71 15.65 -54.10
CA THR A 9 -8.93 15.77 -52.86
C THR A 9 -9.53 14.84 -51.81
N ILE A 10 -9.01 13.61 -51.75
CA ILE A 10 -9.22 12.72 -50.61
C ILE A 10 -8.55 13.39 -49.40
N ASN A 11 -9.37 13.82 -48.45
CA ASN A 11 -8.96 14.35 -47.17
C ASN A 11 -8.10 13.32 -46.42
N MET A 12 -6.78 13.51 -46.48
CA MET A 12 -5.75 12.77 -45.77
C MET A 12 -5.73 13.18 -44.28
N TYR A 13 -6.90 13.10 -43.63
CA TYR A 13 -7.12 13.38 -42.19
C TYR A 13 -7.40 12.09 -41.39
N PHE A 14 -7.18 10.93 -41.99
CA PHE A 14 -7.14 9.66 -41.28
C PHE A 14 -5.68 9.27 -41.08
N LEU A 15 -5.33 8.83 -39.88
CA LEU A 15 -4.03 8.26 -39.50
C LEU A 15 -2.90 9.22 -39.08
N ALA A 16 -3.22 10.35 -38.45
CA ALA A 16 -2.45 10.72 -37.25
C ALA A 16 -2.94 9.81 -36.11
N LEU A 17 -2.66 8.51 -36.25
CA LEU A 17 -2.89 7.51 -35.24
C LEU A 17 -2.12 7.99 -34.02
N LEU A 18 -2.85 8.43 -33.00
CA LEU A 18 -2.34 8.58 -31.65
C LEU A 18 -1.73 7.22 -31.28
N LEU A 19 -0.46 7.03 -31.58
CA LEU A 19 0.43 6.23 -30.76
C LEU A 19 0.62 7.02 -29.46
N SER A 20 -0.46 7.13 -28.68
CA SER A 20 -0.35 7.09 -27.23
C SER A 20 0.24 5.71 -26.93
N ALA A 21 1.56 5.61 -27.07
CA ALA A 21 2.34 4.57 -26.42
C ALA A 21 1.89 4.64 -24.96
N ALA A 22 1.05 3.69 -24.57
CA ALA A 22 0.77 3.43 -23.18
C ALA A 22 2.14 3.08 -22.60
N SER A 23 2.85 4.08 -22.09
CA SER A 23 4.00 3.89 -21.24
C SER A 23 3.44 3.14 -20.04
N GLY A 24 3.49 1.81 -20.10
CA GLY A 24 3.12 0.97 -18.97
C GLY A 24 3.90 1.48 -17.80
N ALA A 25 3.20 1.99 -16.79
CA ALA A 25 3.83 2.60 -15.64
C ALA A 25 4.69 1.52 -14.96
N THR A 26 6.00 1.60 -15.14
CA THR A 26 6.94 0.71 -14.46
C THR A 26 6.97 1.07 -12.99
N CYS A 27 6.77 0.08 -12.13
CA CYS A 27 6.83 0.31 -10.71
C CYS A 27 8.24 0.70 -10.27
N PRO A 28 8.38 1.71 -9.42
CA PRO A 28 9.69 2.03 -8.90
C PRO A 28 10.22 0.92 -8.00
N LEU A 29 11.53 0.71 -8.05
CA LEU A 29 12.26 -0.18 -7.19
C LEU A 29 12.76 0.58 -5.96
N TRP A 30 12.42 0.09 -4.78
CA TRP A 30 13.03 0.55 -3.53
C TRP A 30 14.12 -0.44 -3.16
N SER A 31 15.26 0.04 -2.68
CA SER A 31 16.36 -0.83 -2.29
C SER A 31 17.04 -0.33 -1.04
N CYS A 32 17.62 -1.23 -0.27
CA CYS A 32 18.31 -0.89 0.96
C CYS A 32 19.72 -0.39 0.66
N SER A 33 20.12 0.72 1.28
CA SER A 33 21.48 1.23 1.18
C SER A 33 22.08 1.50 2.56
N THR A 34 23.30 1.03 2.77
CA THR A 34 24.13 1.32 3.95
C THR A 34 25.03 2.54 3.74
N SER A 35 25.06 3.13 2.55
CA SER A 35 25.93 4.24 2.19
C SER A 35 25.29 5.62 2.39
N LEU A 36 24.00 5.68 2.74
CA LEU A 36 23.31 6.95 2.99
C LEU A 36 23.82 7.60 4.28
N ALA A 37 23.93 8.93 4.24
CA ALA A 37 24.38 9.71 5.40
C ALA A 37 23.42 9.58 6.59
N THR A 38 23.95 9.75 7.80
CA THR A 38 23.12 9.81 9.02
C THR A 38 22.07 10.90 8.90
N GLY A 39 20.81 10.57 9.17
CA GLY A 39 19.69 11.51 9.07
C GLY A 39 19.10 11.65 7.66
N VAL A 40 19.59 10.91 6.66
CA VAL A 40 18.89 10.71 5.39
C VAL A 40 17.98 9.49 5.53
N CYS A 41 16.71 9.61 5.19
CA CYS A 41 15.82 8.45 5.12
C CYS A 41 15.83 7.80 3.72
N VAL A 42 15.61 8.60 2.68
CA VAL A 42 15.49 8.13 1.30
C VAL A 42 16.37 8.97 0.39
N GLU A 43 16.98 8.36 -0.60
CA GLU A 43 17.64 9.02 -1.73
C GLU A 43 16.99 8.57 -3.04
N TYR A 44 16.72 9.49 -3.94
CA TYR A 44 16.32 9.16 -5.30
C TYR A 44 17.56 8.96 -6.16
N GLN A 45 17.82 7.72 -6.57
CA GLN A 45 19.02 7.37 -7.33
C GLN A 45 18.86 7.72 -8.81
N ASP A 46 17.79 7.25 -9.44
CA ASP A 46 17.51 7.40 -10.87
C ASP A 46 16.00 7.35 -11.16
N SER A 47 15.62 7.40 -12.44
CA SER A 47 14.23 7.47 -12.94
C SER A 47 13.23 6.50 -12.28
N SER A 48 13.70 5.39 -11.72
CA SER A 48 12.85 4.36 -11.15
C SER A 48 13.35 3.79 -9.82
N THR A 49 14.42 4.31 -9.22
CA THR A 49 15.07 3.67 -8.06
C THR A 49 15.18 4.61 -6.86
N TYR A 50 14.69 4.14 -5.71
CA TYR A 50 14.80 4.80 -4.41
C TYR A 50 15.69 3.98 -3.47
N LEU A 51 16.67 4.61 -2.85
CA LEU A 51 17.51 4.01 -1.83
C LEU A 51 16.95 4.38 -0.46
N VAL A 52 16.67 3.39 0.38
CA VAL A 52 16.22 3.56 1.76
C VAL A 52 17.37 3.30 2.70
N ASN A 53 17.51 4.15 3.72
CA ASN A 53 18.60 4.03 4.68
C ASN A 53 18.45 2.78 5.54
N TYR A 54 19.30 1.78 5.30
CA TYR A 54 19.31 0.53 6.05
C TYR A 54 19.59 0.75 7.54
N ASN A 55 20.38 1.77 7.88
CA ASN A 55 20.76 2.05 9.26
C ASN A 55 19.66 2.74 10.07
N GLY A 56 18.52 3.06 9.45
CA GLY A 56 17.43 3.74 10.13
C GLY A 56 17.65 5.25 10.26
N CYS A 57 16.73 5.89 10.98
CA CYS A 57 16.79 7.29 11.31
C CYS A 57 17.43 7.49 12.70
N PRO A 58 18.22 8.55 12.92
CA PRO A 58 18.87 8.79 14.21
C PRO A 58 17.85 9.18 15.29
N SER A 59 18.16 8.94 16.56
CA SER A 59 17.23 9.25 17.67
C SER A 59 16.83 10.73 17.77
N SER A 60 17.63 11.65 17.23
CA SER A 60 17.30 13.09 17.18
C SER A 60 16.22 13.44 16.14
N ALA A 61 16.03 12.58 15.15
CA ALA A 61 15.04 12.71 14.10
C ALA A 61 14.55 11.31 13.71
N PRO A 62 13.75 10.64 14.56
CA PRO A 62 13.55 9.19 14.47
C PRO A 62 12.55 8.77 13.39
N TYR A 63 11.93 9.72 12.69
CA TYR A 63 10.82 9.45 11.79
C TYR A 63 11.23 9.48 10.33
N CYS A 64 10.59 8.62 9.55
CA CYS A 64 10.57 8.74 8.10
C CYS A 64 9.16 8.45 7.62
N ASN A 65 8.43 9.49 7.24
CA ASN A 65 7.03 9.36 6.93
C ASN A 65 6.84 8.93 5.47
N TYR A 66 6.23 7.76 5.23
CA TYR A 66 6.08 7.22 3.87
C TYR A 66 5.27 8.13 2.96
N GLU A 67 4.15 8.67 3.44
CA GLU A 67 3.31 9.61 2.68
C GLU A 67 4.06 10.89 2.32
N SER A 68 4.84 11.42 3.26
CA SER A 68 5.66 12.60 3.01
C SER A 68 6.71 12.33 1.93
N VAL A 69 7.37 11.17 1.98
CA VAL A 69 8.27 10.71 0.91
C VAL A 69 7.53 10.58 -0.42
N LEU A 70 6.35 9.96 -0.45
CA LEU A 70 5.55 9.84 -1.68
C LEU A 70 5.16 11.19 -2.26
N SER A 71 4.83 12.17 -1.42
CA SER A 71 4.51 13.53 -1.86
C SER A 71 5.72 14.29 -2.41
N TRP A 72 6.93 13.93 -1.95
CA TRP A 72 8.19 14.50 -2.39
C TRP A 72 8.66 13.94 -3.74
N ILE A 73 8.40 12.67 -4.01
CA ILE A 73 8.83 11.94 -5.22
C ILE A 73 8.55 12.69 -6.54
N PRO A 74 7.35 13.24 -6.80
CA PRO A 74 7.06 13.93 -8.07
C PRO A 74 8.00 15.10 -8.38
N ASN A 75 8.68 15.65 -7.36
CA ASN A 75 9.62 16.77 -7.48
C ASN A 75 11.08 16.33 -7.29
N ALA A 76 11.35 15.04 -7.08
CA ALA A 76 12.69 14.53 -6.86
C ALA A 76 13.48 14.42 -8.18
N PHE A 77 14.80 14.59 -8.09
CA PHE A 77 15.75 14.40 -9.18
C PHE A 77 16.96 13.62 -8.68
N SER A 78 17.77 13.05 -9.58
CA SER A 78 18.85 12.13 -9.20
C SER A 78 19.80 12.74 -8.16
N GLY A 79 20.05 12.00 -7.08
CA GLY A 79 20.86 12.41 -5.93
C GLY A 79 20.13 13.25 -4.88
N TYR A 80 18.83 13.54 -5.07
CA TYR A 80 18.03 14.26 -4.09
C TYR A 80 17.62 13.36 -2.94
N THR A 81 17.66 13.88 -1.71
CA THR A 81 17.41 13.12 -0.49
C THR A 81 16.20 13.65 0.27
N TRP A 82 15.48 12.75 0.91
CA TRP A 82 14.52 13.05 1.97
C TRP A 82 15.18 12.80 3.32
N SER A 83 15.26 13.85 4.14
CA SER A 83 15.82 13.75 5.49
C SER A 83 14.83 13.10 6.46
N CYS A 84 15.36 12.44 7.49
CA CYS A 84 14.58 12.01 8.62
C CYS A 84 13.95 13.22 9.33
N GLU A 85 12.76 13.01 9.88
CA GLU A 85 11.92 14.04 10.47
C GLU A 85 12.04 14.01 12.01
N THR A 86 12.08 15.19 12.62
CA THR A 86 12.12 15.35 14.09
C THR A 86 10.74 15.21 14.73
N THR A 87 9.72 15.65 13.99
CA THR A 87 8.33 15.49 14.33
C THR A 87 7.78 14.39 13.46
N ASN A 88 7.01 13.49 14.05
CA ASN A 88 6.22 12.63 13.24
C ASN A 88 5.14 13.51 12.59
N THR A 89 5.18 13.73 11.28
CA THR A 89 4.11 14.48 10.60
C THR A 89 2.77 13.73 10.66
N THR A 90 2.79 12.44 11.00
CA THR A 90 1.62 11.65 11.45
C THR A 90 1.36 11.71 12.96
N ASP A 91 1.88 12.72 13.67
CA ASP A 91 1.53 12.99 15.07
C ASP A 91 0.00 12.99 15.20
N TYR A 92 -0.47 11.93 15.85
CA TYR A 92 -1.84 11.50 16.01
C TYR A 92 -2.51 10.98 14.73
N TRP A 93 -2.39 9.66 14.52
CA TRP A 93 -3.62 8.88 14.38
C TRP A 93 -4.56 9.29 15.52
N THR A 94 -5.34 10.35 15.31
CA THR A 94 -6.25 10.86 16.33
C THR A 94 -7.36 9.87 16.45
N VAL A 95 -7.73 9.51 17.67
CA VAL A 95 -8.98 8.80 17.91
C VAL A 95 -10.09 9.62 17.26
N PRO A 96 -10.80 9.07 16.26
CA PRO A 96 -11.89 9.81 15.64
C PRO A 96 -12.94 10.19 16.69
N SER A 97 -13.54 11.37 16.55
CA SER A 97 -14.52 11.88 17.51
C SER A 97 -15.83 11.08 17.52
N SER A 98 -16.17 10.45 16.39
CA SER A 98 -17.28 9.50 16.28
C SER A 98 -16.93 8.22 17.01
N SER A 99 -17.82 7.64 17.81
CA SER A 99 -17.62 6.31 18.42
C SER A 99 -17.70 5.15 17.42
N ASN A 100 -18.22 5.38 16.22
CA ASN A 100 -18.42 4.33 15.21
C ASN A 100 -17.15 4.00 14.42
N TYR A 101 -16.01 4.64 14.69
CA TYR A 101 -14.74 4.29 14.05
C TYR A 101 -14.29 2.86 14.35
N LEU A 102 -14.66 2.34 15.52
CA LEU A 102 -14.40 0.95 15.88
C LEU A 102 -15.29 -0.02 15.11
N ALA A 103 -16.34 0.46 14.43
CA ALA A 103 -17.21 -0.42 13.66
C ALA A 103 -16.41 -1.12 12.58
N CYS A 104 -16.51 -2.44 12.56
CA CYS A 104 -15.89 -3.21 11.52
C CYS A 104 -16.58 -2.95 10.19
N LYS A 105 -15.81 -3.07 9.11
CA LYS A 105 -16.39 -3.08 7.76
C LYS A 105 -17.35 -4.27 7.62
N PRO A 106 -18.24 -4.32 6.63
CA PRO A 106 -18.98 -5.55 6.31
C PRO A 106 -18.10 -6.58 5.58
N LYS A 107 -18.37 -7.88 5.80
CA LYS A 107 -17.70 -8.98 5.09
C LYS A 107 -18.49 -9.40 3.85
N TYR A 108 -17.83 -9.49 2.68
CA TYR A 108 -18.45 -9.91 1.42
C TYR A 108 -17.62 -11.02 0.75
N TYR A 109 -18.11 -12.26 0.79
CA TYR A 109 -17.39 -13.44 0.27
C TYR A 109 -17.10 -13.39 -1.23
N ASN A 110 -17.86 -12.59 -1.98
CA ASN A 110 -17.68 -12.38 -3.42
C ASN A 110 -16.61 -11.33 -3.77
N LYS A 111 -15.96 -10.71 -2.76
CA LYS A 111 -14.85 -9.77 -2.94
C LYS A 111 -13.46 -10.40 -2.87
N ASN A 112 -13.39 -11.72 -2.83
CA ASN A 112 -12.15 -12.47 -3.07
C ASN A 112 -11.76 -12.41 -4.56
N LEU A 113 -10.47 -12.61 -4.86
CA LEU A 113 -10.01 -12.85 -6.23
C LEU A 113 -10.78 -14.01 -6.86
N ALA A 114 -11.14 -13.86 -8.14
CA ALA A 114 -11.78 -14.92 -8.91
C ALA A 114 -10.87 -16.14 -9.11
N SER A 115 -9.55 -15.93 -9.08
CA SER A 115 -8.54 -16.99 -9.18
C SER A 115 -7.28 -16.61 -8.39
N GLY A 116 -6.70 -17.56 -7.64
CA GLY A 116 -5.52 -17.37 -6.81
C GLY A 116 -5.81 -16.75 -5.44
N SER A 117 -4.75 -16.29 -4.78
CA SER A 117 -4.79 -15.66 -3.44
C SER A 117 -3.86 -14.44 -3.40
N HIS A 118 -4.09 -13.52 -2.47
CA HIS A 118 -3.16 -12.41 -2.22
C HIS A 118 -1.91 -12.91 -1.46
N PRO A 119 -0.74 -12.27 -1.66
CA PRO A 119 -0.48 -11.25 -2.66
C PRO A 119 -0.45 -11.84 -4.09
N LYS A 120 -1.11 -11.17 -5.04
CA LYS A 120 -1.17 -11.60 -6.44
C LYS A 120 -0.58 -10.52 -7.33
N GLU A 121 0.40 -10.89 -8.15
CA GLU A 121 1.02 -9.97 -9.11
C GLU A 121 0.04 -9.60 -10.24
N CYS A 122 0.14 -8.38 -10.73
CA CYS A 122 -0.59 -7.84 -11.87
C CYS A 122 0.38 -7.13 -12.83
N SER A 123 -0.03 -6.93 -14.09
CA SER A 123 0.83 -6.37 -15.13
C SER A 123 0.49 -4.92 -15.48
N THR A 124 -0.71 -4.46 -15.13
CA THR A 124 -1.24 -3.13 -15.48
C THR A 124 -1.73 -2.41 -14.24
N ILE A 125 -1.01 -1.35 -13.84
CA ILE A 125 -1.40 -0.48 -12.72
C ILE A 125 -2.77 0.16 -12.96
N GLY A 126 -3.56 0.27 -11.90
CA GLY A 126 -4.93 0.78 -11.93
C GLY A 126 -5.99 -0.32 -11.81
N SER A 127 -7.23 -0.04 -12.19
CA SER A 127 -8.40 -0.88 -11.86
C SER A 127 -8.90 -1.78 -13.00
N THR A 128 -8.04 -2.14 -13.96
CA THR A 128 -8.46 -2.89 -15.17
C THR A 128 -7.68 -4.17 -15.42
N ASP A 129 -6.79 -4.58 -14.51
CA ASP A 129 -5.98 -5.78 -14.70
C ASP A 129 -6.79 -7.06 -14.53
N SER A 130 -6.77 -7.94 -15.53
CA SER A 130 -7.50 -9.21 -15.50
C SER A 130 -7.08 -10.16 -14.37
N ASN A 131 -5.86 -10.01 -13.84
CA ASN A 131 -5.41 -10.78 -12.69
C ASN A 131 -6.10 -10.33 -11.39
N CYS A 132 -6.64 -9.11 -11.35
CA CYS A 132 -7.30 -8.51 -10.19
C CYS A 132 -8.84 -8.59 -10.26
N ILE A 133 -9.39 -9.46 -11.10
CA ILE A 133 -10.83 -9.73 -11.14
C ILE A 133 -11.26 -10.41 -9.84
N LEU A 134 -12.31 -9.91 -9.22
CA LEU A 134 -12.98 -10.45 -8.04
C LEU A 134 -14.09 -11.43 -8.44
N LYS A 135 -14.54 -12.28 -7.51
CA LYS A 135 -15.58 -13.30 -7.75
C LYS A 135 -16.92 -12.71 -8.18
N ASP A 136 -17.20 -11.45 -7.86
CA ASP A 136 -18.40 -10.72 -8.32
C ASP A 136 -18.25 -10.07 -9.71
N GLY A 137 -17.11 -10.26 -10.37
CA GLY A 137 -16.79 -9.69 -11.68
C GLY A 137 -16.26 -8.25 -11.64
N SER A 138 -16.22 -7.60 -10.47
CA SER A 138 -15.54 -6.31 -10.31
C SER A 138 -14.01 -6.48 -10.28
N TYR A 139 -13.27 -5.38 -10.35
CA TYR A 139 -11.81 -5.37 -10.33
C TYR A 139 -11.33 -4.71 -9.03
N SER A 140 -10.31 -5.29 -8.40
CA SER A 140 -9.51 -4.54 -7.42
C SER A 140 -8.41 -3.74 -8.10
N GLU A 141 -7.90 -2.73 -7.41
CA GLU A 141 -6.80 -1.91 -7.91
C GLU A 141 -5.50 -2.72 -7.97
N CYS A 142 -4.72 -2.53 -9.02
CA CYS A 142 -3.34 -2.98 -9.14
C CYS A 142 -2.41 -1.83 -8.77
N LYS A 143 -1.64 -1.97 -7.69
CA LYS A 143 -0.76 -0.93 -7.13
C LYS A 143 0.69 -1.39 -7.13
N CYS A 144 1.63 -0.45 -7.22
CA CYS A 144 3.04 -0.76 -7.13
C CYS A 144 3.43 -1.17 -5.70
N GLY A 145 4.13 -2.29 -5.60
CA GLY A 145 4.90 -2.68 -4.43
C GLY A 145 6.26 -2.01 -4.41
N LEU A 146 6.97 -2.19 -3.29
CA LEU A 146 8.29 -1.58 -3.08
C LEU A 146 9.43 -2.35 -3.75
N ASN A 147 9.19 -3.56 -4.23
CA ASN A 147 10.17 -4.40 -4.92
C ASN A 147 10.17 -4.23 -6.45
N GLY A 148 9.58 -3.16 -6.97
CA GLY A 148 9.49 -2.90 -8.41
C GLY A 148 8.45 -3.75 -9.15
N LYS A 149 7.60 -4.49 -8.45
CA LYS A 149 6.48 -5.26 -9.02
C LYS A 149 5.14 -4.64 -8.65
N ALA A 150 4.08 -4.99 -9.37
CA ALA A 150 2.72 -4.57 -9.10
C ALA A 150 1.88 -5.70 -8.52
N TYR A 151 0.96 -5.37 -7.61
CA TYR A 151 0.12 -6.34 -6.92
C TYR A 151 -1.35 -5.89 -6.86
N CYS A 152 -2.27 -6.85 -6.94
CA CYS A 152 -3.67 -6.61 -6.68
C CYS A 152 -3.87 -6.25 -5.21
N VAL A 153 -4.39 -5.06 -4.94
CA VAL A 153 -4.82 -4.60 -3.63
C VAL A 153 -5.99 -5.47 -3.18
N PRO A 154 -5.91 -6.13 -2.01
CA PRO A 154 -7.03 -6.90 -1.51
C PRO A 154 -8.17 -5.98 -1.09
N GLU A 155 -9.40 -6.38 -1.40
CA GLU A 155 -10.56 -5.68 -0.88
C GLU A 155 -10.68 -5.98 0.63
N PRO A 156 -10.95 -4.98 1.50
CA PRO A 156 -11.05 -5.16 2.96
C PRO A 156 -11.92 -6.33 3.45
N SER A 157 -12.97 -6.68 2.71
CA SER A 157 -13.93 -7.76 2.98
C SER A 157 -13.55 -9.13 2.42
N SER A 158 -12.41 -9.22 1.72
CA SER A 158 -11.84 -10.47 1.23
C SER A 158 -11.18 -11.31 2.34
N GLU A 159 -10.85 -12.55 2.01
CA GLU A 159 -10.14 -13.51 2.86
C GLU A 159 -8.68 -13.13 3.11
N ALA A 160 -8.10 -12.17 2.37
CA ALA A 160 -6.77 -11.64 2.66
C ALA A 160 -6.68 -11.00 4.06
N PHE A 161 -7.83 -10.60 4.62
CA PHE A 161 -7.96 -10.08 5.97
C PHE A 161 -8.83 -10.99 6.85
N SER A 162 -8.72 -12.32 6.70
CA SER A 162 -9.49 -13.27 7.52
C SER A 162 -9.36 -13.01 9.02
N ASP A 163 -8.16 -12.68 9.49
CA ASP A 163 -7.90 -12.49 10.92
C ASP A 163 -8.57 -11.22 11.46
N TYR A 164 -8.71 -10.18 10.63
CA TYR A 164 -9.49 -8.99 10.95
C TYR A 164 -10.93 -9.38 11.27
N TRP A 165 -11.52 -10.24 10.44
CA TRP A 165 -12.89 -10.71 10.62
C TRP A 165 -13.05 -11.60 11.84
N THR A 166 -12.09 -12.48 12.09
CA THR A 166 -12.06 -13.32 13.30
C THR A 166 -12.04 -12.44 14.54
N GLN A 167 -11.12 -11.47 14.59
CA GLN A 167 -10.95 -10.58 15.74
C GLN A 167 -12.18 -9.67 15.93
N CYS A 168 -12.71 -9.11 14.85
CA CYS A 168 -13.95 -8.32 14.87
C CYS A 168 -15.16 -9.10 15.44
N CYS A 169 -15.22 -10.41 15.21
CA CYS A 169 -16.32 -11.26 15.67
C CYS A 169 -16.08 -11.90 17.05
N THR A 170 -14.92 -11.68 17.67
CA THR A 170 -14.57 -12.36 18.93
C THR A 170 -15.24 -11.72 20.15
N ILE A 171 -15.45 -10.39 20.16
CA ILE A 171 -15.91 -9.67 21.37
C ILE A 171 -17.29 -9.04 21.19
N ASN A 172 -17.52 -8.32 20.09
CA ASN A 172 -18.82 -7.76 19.72
C ASN A 172 -18.90 -7.75 18.21
N CYS A 173 -19.52 -8.77 17.60
CA CYS A 173 -19.67 -8.88 16.14
C CYS A 173 -20.04 -7.54 15.51
N GLY A 174 -19.05 -6.89 14.90
CA GLY A 174 -19.19 -5.57 14.28
C GLY A 174 -18.39 -4.43 14.91
N HIS A 175 -17.61 -4.63 15.99
CA HIS A 175 -16.71 -3.60 16.53
C HIS A 175 -15.35 -4.16 16.98
N MET A 176 -14.29 -3.35 16.80
CA MET A 176 -12.97 -3.55 17.39
C MET A 176 -12.91 -3.03 18.83
N ASP A 177 -12.02 -3.61 19.64
CA ASP A 177 -11.99 -3.35 21.09
C ASP A 177 -11.37 -2.01 21.45
N THR A 178 -10.31 -1.64 20.74
CA THR A 178 -9.49 -0.46 21.04
C THR A 178 -9.12 0.28 19.77
N PHE A 179 -8.83 1.57 19.92
CA PHE A 179 -8.32 2.37 18.82
C PHE A 179 -7.00 1.82 18.24
N LYS A 180 -6.11 1.28 19.08
CA LYS A 180 -4.86 0.66 18.62
C LYS A 180 -5.11 -0.53 17.70
N HIS A 181 -6.10 -1.34 18.05
CA HIS A 181 -6.46 -2.52 17.28
C HIS A 181 -7.13 -2.17 15.95
N TYR A 182 -8.03 -1.18 15.98
CA TYR A 182 -8.56 -0.58 14.75
C TYR A 182 -7.43 -0.02 13.87
N LEU A 183 -6.51 0.74 14.46
CA LEU A 183 -5.42 1.40 13.74
C LEU A 183 -4.49 0.40 13.06
N TYR A 184 -4.14 -0.69 13.75
CA TYR A 184 -3.37 -1.79 13.15
C TYR A 184 -3.99 -2.27 11.84
N TRP A 185 -5.29 -2.59 11.87
CA TRP A 185 -5.99 -3.11 10.71
C TRP A 185 -6.20 -2.06 9.63
N TYR A 186 -6.47 -0.82 10.02
CA TYR A 186 -6.53 0.30 9.09
C TYR A 186 -5.22 0.44 8.30
N LEU A 187 -4.08 0.49 8.98
CA LEU A 187 -2.76 0.60 8.35
C LEU A 187 -2.43 -0.63 7.50
N LYS A 188 -2.70 -1.84 8.02
CA LYS A 188 -2.43 -3.08 7.31
C LYS A 188 -3.25 -3.23 6.04
N MET A 189 -4.49 -2.73 6.01
CA MET A 189 -5.32 -2.70 4.80
C MET A 189 -4.86 -1.62 3.82
N GLU A 190 -4.57 -0.41 4.32
CA GLU A 190 -4.15 0.73 3.49
C GLU A 190 -2.81 0.50 2.79
N TYR A 191 -1.83 -0.01 3.54
CA TYR A 191 -0.46 -0.23 3.07
C TYR A 191 -0.16 -1.69 2.74
N TYR A 192 -1.18 -2.53 2.53
CA TYR A 192 -0.99 -3.97 2.37
C TYR A 192 0.09 -4.29 1.34
N VAL A 193 -0.01 -3.73 0.12
CA VAL A 193 0.88 -4.04 -1.01
C VAL A 193 2.31 -3.61 -0.71
N GLU A 194 2.51 -2.39 -0.23
CA GLU A 194 3.82 -1.84 0.09
C GLU A 194 4.46 -2.58 1.26
N TYR A 195 3.67 -2.88 2.29
CA TYR A 195 4.14 -3.53 3.51
C TYR A 195 4.60 -4.97 3.27
N ILE A 196 3.85 -5.75 2.48
CA ILE A 196 4.18 -7.16 2.17
C ILE A 196 5.29 -7.31 1.12
N SER A 197 5.45 -6.33 0.23
CA SER A 197 6.45 -6.36 -0.83
C SER A 197 7.75 -5.64 -0.44
N GLY A 198 7.72 -4.89 0.66
CA GLY A 198 8.86 -4.14 1.20
C GLY A 198 10.01 -5.00 1.68
N TYR A 199 11.22 -4.46 1.53
CA TYR A 199 12.42 -5.02 2.14
C TYR A 199 12.46 -4.69 3.64
N SER A 200 13.31 -5.39 4.41
CA SER A 200 13.43 -5.14 5.86
C SER A 200 13.78 -3.69 6.19
N CYS A 201 14.61 -3.03 5.38
CA CYS A 201 14.95 -1.62 5.60
C CYS A 201 13.77 -0.65 5.39
N THR A 202 12.74 -1.04 4.63
CA THR A 202 11.58 -0.15 4.43
C THR A 202 10.72 -0.07 5.68
N LYS A 203 10.94 -0.93 6.68
CA LYS A 203 10.31 -0.81 8.01
C LYS A 203 10.75 0.43 8.80
N ILE A 204 11.74 1.18 8.30
CA ILE A 204 12.04 2.54 8.78
C ILE A 204 10.85 3.49 8.59
N PHE A 205 9.98 3.23 7.61
CA PHE A 205 8.81 4.06 7.39
C PHE A 205 7.86 3.95 8.57
N THR A 206 7.45 5.11 9.09
CA THR A 206 6.66 5.21 10.31
C THR A 206 5.41 4.32 10.26
N GLN A 207 4.67 4.35 9.16
CA GLN A 207 3.45 3.55 8.95
C GLN A 207 3.72 2.04 9.05
N PHE A 208 4.87 1.57 8.57
CA PHE A 208 5.19 0.15 8.59
C PHE A 208 5.70 -0.27 9.97
N SER A 209 6.50 0.58 10.61
CA SER A 209 6.91 0.39 11.99
C SER A 209 5.71 0.36 12.95
N ASP A 210 4.68 1.18 12.69
CA ASP A 210 3.44 1.19 13.47
C ASP A 210 2.67 -0.13 13.30
N ILE A 211 2.62 -0.70 12.09
CA ILE A 211 2.02 -2.03 11.87
C ILE A 211 2.76 -3.08 12.72
N ASP A 212 4.11 -3.14 12.64
CA ASP A 212 4.92 -4.10 13.42
C ASP A 212 4.72 -3.92 14.94
N ASN A 213 4.71 -2.68 15.43
CA ASN A 213 4.55 -2.36 16.85
C ASN A 213 3.15 -2.68 17.39
N LEU A 214 2.11 -2.52 16.57
CA LEU A 214 0.72 -2.76 16.97
C LEU A 214 0.32 -4.24 16.84
N ASP A 215 0.96 -5.00 15.94
CA ASP A 215 0.77 -6.46 15.80
C ASP A 215 1.03 -7.18 17.13
N TYR A 216 2.15 -6.83 17.78
CA TYR A 216 2.56 -7.36 19.07
C TYR A 216 1.53 -7.14 20.19
N VAL A 217 0.79 -6.03 20.14
CA VAL A 217 -0.22 -5.68 21.16
C VAL A 217 -1.49 -6.53 21.00
N GLY A 218 -1.84 -6.91 19.77
CA GLY A 218 -2.98 -7.79 19.49
C GLY A 218 -2.76 -9.22 19.98
N ASP A 219 -1.57 -9.77 19.71
CA ASP A 219 -1.25 -11.16 20.06
C ASP A 219 -0.97 -11.36 21.56
N GLY A 220 -0.36 -10.37 22.22
CA GLY A 220 -0.06 -10.43 23.66
C GLY A 220 -1.32 -10.46 24.54
N ALA A 221 -2.43 -9.87 24.11
CA ALA A 221 -3.69 -9.86 24.86
C ALA A 221 -4.50 -11.16 24.66
N ILE A 222 -4.52 -11.72 23.44
CA ILE A 222 -5.26 -12.96 23.13
C ILE A 222 -4.53 -14.18 23.70
N GLY A 223 -3.19 -14.20 23.69
CA GLY A 223 -2.39 -15.28 24.29
C GLY A 223 -2.59 -15.43 25.81
N LEU A 224 -2.81 -14.32 26.52
CA LEU A 224 -3.05 -14.35 27.97
C LEU A 224 -4.44 -14.89 28.34
N LEU A 225 -5.46 -14.62 27.51
CA LEU A 225 -6.83 -15.10 27.73
C LEU A 225 -6.97 -16.61 27.43
N MET A 226 -6.28 -17.11 26.40
CA MET A 226 -6.24 -18.56 26.14
C MET A 226 -5.39 -19.34 27.16
N GLY A 227 -4.38 -18.69 27.77
CA GLY A 227 -3.57 -19.30 28.83
C GLY A 227 -4.26 -19.42 30.19
N LEU A 228 -5.20 -18.51 30.52
CA LEU A 228 -5.93 -18.52 31.79
C LEU A 228 -7.17 -19.45 31.79
N GLY A 229 -7.70 -19.81 30.61
CA GLY A 229 -8.80 -20.77 30.48
C GLY A 229 -8.37 -22.24 30.63
N ALA A 230 -7.07 -22.54 30.50
CA ALA A 230 -6.55 -23.90 30.60
C ALA A 230 -6.07 -24.31 32.01
N VAL A 231 -6.13 -23.41 33.01
CA VAL A 231 -5.61 -23.67 34.36
C VAL A 231 -6.71 -23.95 35.40
N ILE A 232 -8.00 -23.90 35.04
CA ILE A 232 -9.12 -24.27 35.92
C ILE A 232 -9.75 -25.58 35.47
N LEU A 233 -8.98 -26.67 35.42
CA LEU A 233 -9.48 -28.05 35.35
C LEU A 233 -8.38 -29.01 35.85
N LEU A 234 -7.98 -28.85 37.12
CA LEU A 234 -7.36 -29.89 37.94
C LEU A 234 -7.89 -29.79 39.37
#